data_AF-A0A2E8WL87-F1
#
_entry.id   AF-A0A2E8WL87-F1
#
_cell.length_a   1.000
_cell.length_b   1.000
_cell.length_c   1.000
_cell.angle_alpha   90.00
_cell.angle_beta   90.00
_cell.angle_gamma   90.00
#
_symmetry.space_group_name_H-M   'P 1'
#
loop_
_entity.id
_entity.type
_entity.pdbx_description
1 polymer ?
#
loop_
_entity_poly.entity_id
_entity_poly.type
_entity_poly.pdbx_seq_one_letter_code
_entity_poly.pdbx_strand_id
1 'polypeptide(L)' 'MAARVAAHTSIFQQFGFHQVKQADRIADTIAETGFDALELHHAALAGDDYKNRLEHAQRNSGQALIGVSHSLPLWNQGV' A
#
# COMPACT_ATOMS: atom_id res chain seq x y z
N MET A 1 8.57 -15.52 -18.20
CA MET A 1 7.87 -14.95 -17.02
C MET A 1 6.99 -13.81 -17.51
N ALA A 2 5.72 -13.77 -17.10
CA ALA A 2 4.92 -12.56 -17.27
C ALA A 2 5.43 -11.47 -16.32
N ALA A 3 5.34 -10.21 -16.71
CA ALA A 3 5.62 -9.09 -15.82
C ALA A 3 4.55 -9.04 -14.72
N ARG A 4 4.96 -8.77 -13.47
CA ARG A 4 4.05 -8.57 -12.34
C ARG A 4 3.70 -7.09 -12.21
N VAL A 5 2.45 -6.80 -11.90
CA VAL A 5 1.96 -5.43 -11.72
C VAL A 5 1.65 -5.16 -10.26
N ALA A 6 2.17 -4.05 -9.74
CA ALA A 6 1.98 -3.64 -8.36
C ALA A 6 1.14 -2.36 -8.28
N ALA A 7 0.38 -2.21 -7.20
CA ALA A 7 -0.32 -0.97 -6.90
C ALA A 7 0.37 -0.23 -5.75
N HIS A 8 0.61 1.08 -5.96
CA HIS A 8 1.08 1.96 -4.90
C HIS A 8 -0.09 2.51 -4.09
N THR A 9 -0.08 2.37 -2.75
CA THR A 9 -1.25 2.70 -1.93
C THR A 9 -1.54 4.19 -1.76
N SER A 10 -0.66 5.09 -2.20
CA SER A 10 -0.88 6.56 -2.14
C SER A 10 -2.16 7.00 -2.85
N ILE A 11 -2.61 6.28 -3.88
CA ILE A 11 -3.86 6.56 -4.59
C ILE A 11 -5.06 6.59 -3.63
N PHE A 12 -5.08 5.73 -2.61
CA PHE A 12 -6.16 5.66 -1.62
C PHE A 12 -6.23 6.90 -0.72
N GLN A 13 -5.12 7.63 -0.52
CA GLN A 13 -5.17 8.90 0.23
C GLN A 13 -5.99 9.96 -0.51
N GLN A 14 -5.93 9.96 -1.85
CA GLN A 14 -6.71 10.90 -2.67
C GLN A 14 -8.22 10.68 -2.52
N PHE A 15 -8.62 9.46 -2.12
CA PHE A 15 -10.01 9.09 -1.83
C PHE A 15 -10.35 9.14 -0.33
N GLY A 16 -9.48 9.74 0.51
CA GLY A 16 -9.73 9.93 1.94
C GLY A 16 -9.50 8.71 2.82
N PHE A 17 -8.85 7.66 2.31
CA PHE A 17 -8.54 6.49 3.13
C PHE A 17 -7.38 6.78 4.08
N HIS A 18 -7.52 6.31 5.32
CA HIS A 18 -6.48 6.33 6.32
C HIS A 18 -5.55 5.13 6.15
N GLN A 19 -4.32 5.36 5.67
CA GLN A 19 -3.34 4.31 5.35
C GLN A 19 -3.10 3.30 6.48
N VAL A 20 -3.07 3.76 7.74
CA VAL A 20 -2.91 2.87 8.91
C VAL A 20 -4.21 2.16 9.28
N LYS A 21 -5.29 2.90 9.60
CA LYS A 21 -6.55 2.35 10.13
C LYS A 21 -7.29 1.47 9.12
N GLN A 22 -6.99 1.60 7.84
CA GLN A 22 -7.67 0.89 6.76
C GLN A 22 -6.70 0.07 5.91
N ALA A 23 -5.52 -0.28 6.44
CA ALA A 23 -4.48 -1.02 5.70
C ALA A 23 -5.01 -2.34 5.11
N ASP A 24 -5.75 -3.13 5.89
CA ASP A 24 -6.34 -4.39 5.42
C ASP A 24 -7.33 -4.15 4.28
N ARG A 25 -8.26 -3.19 4.44
CA ARG A 25 -9.22 -2.84 3.39
C ARG A 25 -8.55 -2.37 2.09
N ILE A 26 -7.47 -1.61 2.21
CA ILE A 26 -6.68 -1.16 1.05
C ILE A 26 -6.07 -2.37 0.34
N ALA A 27 -5.43 -3.28 1.09
CA ALA A 27 -4.83 -4.50 0.55
C ALA A 27 -5.88 -5.40 -0.13
N ASP A 28 -7.03 -5.61 0.51
CA ASP A 28 -8.15 -6.41 -0.03
C ASP A 28 -8.66 -5.81 -1.34
N THR A 29 -8.85 -4.49 -1.40
CA THR A 29 -9.30 -3.79 -2.62
C THR A 29 -8.31 -3.99 -3.79
N ILE A 30 -7.01 -3.97 -3.48
CA ILE A 30 -5.97 -4.16 -4.49
C ILE A 30 -5.91 -5.64 -4.93
N ALA A 31 -6.17 -6.58 -4.02
CA ALA A 31 -6.25 -8.01 -4.35
C ALA A 31 -7.45 -8.32 -5.26
N GLU A 32 -8.63 -7.76 -4.95
CA GLU A 32 -9.85 -7.93 -5.75
C GLU A 32 -9.72 -7.37 -7.19
N THR A 33 -8.83 -6.40 -7.41
CA THR A 33 -8.58 -5.80 -8.72
C THR A 33 -7.55 -6.55 -9.56
N GLY A 34 -6.91 -7.60 -9.01
CA GLY A 34 -6.01 -8.48 -9.74
C GLY A 34 -4.55 -8.02 -9.80
N PHE A 35 -4.12 -7.09 -8.95
CA PHE A 35 -2.71 -6.75 -8.83
C PHE A 35 -1.93 -7.87 -8.12
N ASP A 36 -0.69 -8.08 -8.55
CA ASP A 36 0.17 -9.14 -8.02
C ASP A 36 0.85 -8.77 -6.70
N ALA A 37 0.90 -7.48 -6.39
CA ALA A 37 1.73 -6.94 -5.34
C ALA A 37 1.32 -5.55 -4.87
N LEU A 38 1.81 -5.20 -3.69
CA LEU A 38 1.59 -3.95 -2.98
C LEU A 38 2.90 -3.19 -2.84
N GLU A 39 2.84 -1.88 -3.09
CA GLU A 39 3.84 -0.93 -2.66
C GLU A 39 3.18 0.09 -1.72
N LEU A 40 3.69 0.19 -0.50
CA LEU A 40 3.02 0.96 0.54
C LEU A 40 3.45 2.42 0.51
N HIS A 41 2.50 3.32 0.74
CA HIS A 41 2.79 4.69 1.06
C HIS A 41 3.44 4.81 2.46
N HIS A 42 4.41 5.71 2.62
CA HIS A 42 5.21 5.86 3.85
C HIS A 42 4.38 5.95 5.15
N ALA A 43 3.18 6.55 5.11
CA ALA A 43 2.30 6.65 6.26
C ALA A 43 1.86 5.29 6.85
N ALA A 44 1.96 4.20 6.09
CA ALA A 44 1.71 2.84 6.57
C ALA A 44 2.75 2.38 7.62
N LEU A 45 3.93 3.00 7.66
CA LEU A 45 5.00 2.75 8.64
C LEU A 45 4.83 3.51 9.96
N ALA A 46 3.75 4.27 10.15
CA ALA A 46 3.57 5.06 11.36
C ALA A 46 3.20 4.19 12.58
N GLY A 47 3.83 4.42 13.73
CA GLY A 47 3.57 3.69 14.98
C GLY A 47 4.37 2.40 15.11
N ASP A 48 4.65 1.98 16.35
CA ASP A 48 5.62 0.92 16.66
C ASP A 48 5.18 -0.48 16.19
N ASP A 49 3.88 -0.69 16.01
CA ASP A 49 3.24 -1.94 15.59
C ASP A 49 3.17 -2.12 14.07
N TYR A 50 3.78 -1.23 13.28
CA TYR A 50 3.64 -1.24 11.82
C TYR A 50 4.01 -2.60 11.20
N LYS A 51 5.07 -3.25 11.68
CA LYS A 51 5.51 -4.56 11.16
C LYS A 51 4.40 -5.60 11.24
N ASN A 52 3.77 -5.72 12.41
CA ASN A 52 2.70 -6.68 12.64
C ASN A 52 1.50 -6.42 11.73
N ARG A 53 1.11 -5.14 11.54
CA ARG A 53 0.01 -4.77 10.65
C ARG A 53 0.32 -5.07 9.19
N LEU A 54 1.53 -4.78 8.73
CA LEU A 54 1.93 -5.04 7.34
C LEU A 54 2.03 -6.54 7.06
N GLU A 55 2.59 -7.31 7.99
CA GLU A 55 2.63 -8.78 7.89
C GLU A 55 1.22 -9.40 7.92
N HIS A 56 0.30 -8.80 8.67
CA HIS A 56 -1.11 -9.20 8.67
C HIS A 56 -1.77 -8.90 7.31
N ALA A 57 -1.67 -7.67 6.82
CA ALA A 57 -2.24 -7.26 5.53
C ALA A 57 -1.65 -8.09 4.35
N GLN A 58 -0.35 -8.38 4.38
CA GLN A 58 0.30 -9.23 3.39
C GLN A 58 -0.24 -10.66 3.41
N ARG A 59 -0.37 -11.26 4.60
CA ARG A 59 -0.88 -12.64 4.74
C ARG A 59 -2.34 -12.75 4.30
N ASN A 60 -3.16 -11.75 4.60
CA ASN A 60 -4.59 -11.78 4.29
C ASN A 60 -4.87 -11.55 2.80
N SER A 61 -4.19 -10.58 2.18
CA SER A 61 -4.36 -10.28 0.75
C SER A 61 -3.71 -11.32 -0.17
N GLY A 62 -2.74 -12.10 0.32
CA GLY A 62 -1.94 -13.01 -0.48
C GLY A 62 -0.97 -12.31 -1.46
N GLN A 63 -0.87 -10.97 -1.38
CA GLN A 63 -0.06 -10.17 -2.27
C GLN A 63 1.38 -10.08 -1.78
N ALA A 64 2.32 -9.99 -2.72
CA ALA A 64 3.71 -9.71 -2.35
C ALA A 64 3.85 -8.24 -1.94
N LEU A 65 4.59 -7.98 -0.86
CA LEU A 65 5.00 -6.62 -0.50
C LEU A 65 6.33 -6.30 -1.20
N ILE A 66 6.34 -5.33 -2.10
CA ILE A 66 7.53 -4.95 -2.87
C ILE A 66 8.37 -3.91 -2.14
N GLY A 67 7.75 -3.04 -1.36
CA GLY A 67 8.45 -2.00 -0.62
C GLY A 67 7.55 -0.91 -0.09
N VAL A 68 8.20 0.18 0.34
CA VAL A 68 7.56 1.40 0.83
C VAL A 68 8.17 2.58 0.09
N SER A 69 7.33 3.49 -0.41
CA SER A 69 7.76 4.71 -1.08
C SER A 69 6.99 5.93 -0.54
N HIS A 70 7.64 7.09 -0.63
CA HIS A 70 7.01 8.37 -0.27
C HIS A 70 6.03 8.84 -1.34
N SER A 71 6.13 8.34 -2.58
CA SER A 71 5.29 8.65 -3.74
C SER A 71 4.67 10.04 -3.70
N LEU A 72 5.53 11.05 -3.59
CA LEU A 72 5.14 12.39 -3.98
C LEU A 72 4.82 12.30 -5.48
N PRO A 73 3.61 12.67 -5.93
CA PRO A 73 3.37 12.82 -7.35
C PRO A 73 4.47 13.69 -7.96
N LEU A 74 4.98 13.34 -9.14
CA LEU A 74 6.06 14.09 -9.80
C LEU A 74 5.76 15.60 -9.93
N TRP A 75 4.47 15.97 -9.95
CA TRP A 75 3.97 17.34 -10.00
C TRP A 75 3.79 18.00 -8.63
N ASN A 76 3.96 17.27 -7.53
CA ASN A 76 3.94 17.78 -6.15
C ASN A 76 5.38 17.92 -5.65
N GLN A 77 6.14 18.81 -6.29
CA GLN A 77 7.40 19.29 -5.74
C GLN A 77 7.05 20.37 -4.73
N GLY A 78 7.07 20.01 -3.44
CA GLY A 78 6.68 20.90 -2.35
C GLY A 78 7.28 22.31 -2.50
N VAL A 79 6.39 23.30 -2.43
CA VAL A 79 6.71 24.61 -1.87
C VAL A 79 6.34 24.61 -0.40
#